data_AF-A0A2M8AEE7-F1
#
_entry.id   AF-A0A2M8AEE7-F1
#
_cell.length_a   1.000
_cell.length_b   1.000
_cell.length_c   1.000
_cell.angle_alpha   90.00
_cell.angle_beta   90.00
_cell.angle_gamma   90.00
#
_symmetry.space_group_name_H-M   'P 1'
#
loop_
_entity.id
_entity.type
_entity.pdbx_description
1 polymer ?
#
loop_
_entity_poly.entity_id
_entity_poly.type
_entity_poly.pdbx_seq_one_letter_code
_entity_poly.pdbx_strand_id
1 'polypeptide(L)'
;MPYNNQKYNNYNKPGYNSYSPKKPVKSFMDLEIYQQALAAGVAVSGIALKKEKKKKERIKEEAENLIIHNMLPCALGLPHLIAEAHSYRFGTGTDCLVLLEKVMVNCNKMVVYIEQVRDICQTGLEHEFFDELIKKYLYIRRKTLNLQRVWKKYIEHPNADFAPAFGKRPF
;
A
#
# COMPACT_ATOMS: atom_id res chain seq x y z
N MET A 1 35.08 -24.96 -60.36
CA MET A 1 35.92 -23.77 -60.68
C MET A 1 34.99 -22.62 -61.10
N PRO A 2 35.33 -21.34 -60.78
CA PRO A 2 34.55 -20.44 -59.90
C PRO A 2 33.86 -19.26 -60.64
N TYR A 3 33.16 -18.27 -60.05
CA TYR A 3 33.08 -17.66 -58.69
C TYR A 3 31.62 -17.68 -58.14
N ASN A 4 31.21 -17.35 -56.90
CA ASN A 4 31.63 -16.47 -55.76
C ASN A 4 31.24 -14.97 -55.85
N ASN A 5 30.38 -14.52 -54.91
CA ASN A 5 30.57 -13.37 -53.98
C ASN A 5 29.47 -12.28 -53.91
N GLN A 6 29.43 -11.61 -52.74
CA GLN A 6 28.69 -10.39 -52.32
C GLN A 6 27.17 -10.57 -52.09
N LYS A 7 26.64 -10.58 -50.85
CA LYS A 7 26.79 -9.78 -49.60
C LYS A 7 26.17 -8.36 -49.63
N TYR A 8 25.47 -8.06 -48.52
CA TYR A 8 24.92 -6.76 -48.06
C TYR A 8 23.73 -6.23 -48.89
N ASN A 9 22.60 -5.87 -48.29
CA ASN A 9 22.53 -4.94 -47.16
C ASN A 9 21.68 -5.37 -45.97
N ASN A 10 22.31 -5.20 -44.80
CA ASN A 10 21.70 -5.34 -43.49
C ASN A 10 20.94 -4.05 -43.16
N TYR A 11 19.61 -4.04 -43.32
CA TYR A 11 18.81 -2.92 -42.83
C TYR A 11 18.73 -2.97 -41.30
N ASN A 12 19.73 -2.34 -40.67
CA ASN A 12 19.62 -1.79 -39.33
C ASN A 12 18.45 -0.80 -39.30
N LYS A 13 17.23 -1.31 -39.12
CA LYS A 13 16.14 -0.50 -38.57
C LYS A 13 16.55 -0.18 -37.14
N PRO A 14 16.81 1.09 -36.77
CA PRO A 14 16.92 1.43 -35.37
C PRO A 14 15.61 1.01 -34.72
N GLY A 15 15.69 0.10 -33.74
CA GLY A 15 14.54 -0.31 -32.97
C GLY A 15 14.03 0.90 -32.20
N TYR A 16 13.07 1.62 -32.79
CA TYR A 16 12.19 2.49 -32.04
C TYR A 16 11.50 1.59 -31.02
N ASN A 17 12.05 1.55 -29.82
CA ASN A 17 11.35 1.09 -28.64
C ASN A 17 10.11 1.96 -28.55
N SER A 18 8.99 1.44 -29.06
CA SER A 18 7.70 2.10 -29.02
C SER A 18 7.50 2.59 -27.60
N TYR A 19 7.43 3.91 -27.42
CA TYR A 19 7.19 4.50 -26.11
C TYR A 19 5.74 4.21 -25.73
N SER A 20 5.52 3.00 -25.21
CA SER A 20 4.33 2.65 -24.47
C SER A 20 4.40 3.41 -23.15
N PRO A 21 3.45 4.31 -22.86
CA PRO A 21 3.45 5.04 -21.61
C PRO A 21 3.49 4.05 -20.44
N LYS A 22 4.45 4.21 -19.53
CA LYS A 22 4.49 3.37 -18.31
C LYS A 22 3.14 3.45 -17.62
N LYS A 23 2.59 2.31 -17.20
CA LYS A 23 1.26 2.23 -16.55
C LYS A 23 1.19 3.28 -15.43
N PRO A 24 0.10 4.07 -15.34
CA PRO A 24 -0.01 5.09 -14.31
C PRO A 24 -0.03 4.44 -12.92
N VAL A 25 0.84 4.92 -12.03
CA VAL A 25 0.94 4.49 -10.64
C VAL A 25 -0.32 4.95 -9.89
N LYS A 26 -1.17 4.01 -9.47
CA LYS A 26 -2.42 4.25 -8.73
C LYS A 26 -2.25 3.99 -7.23
N SER A 27 -1.36 3.06 -6.88
CA SER A 27 -1.01 2.66 -5.51
C SER A 27 0.49 2.48 -5.38
N PHE A 28 0.99 2.42 -4.14
CA PHE A 28 2.38 2.01 -3.89
C PHE A 28 2.66 0.57 -4.36
N MET A 29 1.61 -0.25 -4.50
CA MET A 29 1.67 -1.61 -5.06
C MET A 29 2.11 -1.63 -6.54
N ASP A 30 1.92 -0.52 -7.28
CA ASP A 30 2.37 -0.40 -8.68
C ASP A 30 3.85 -0.01 -8.80
N LEU A 31 4.54 0.24 -7.67
CA LEU A 31 5.97 0.57 -7.67
C LEU A 31 6.80 -0.70 -7.82
N GLU A 32 7.66 -0.75 -8.83
CA GLU A 32 8.59 -1.85 -9.08
C GLU A 32 9.45 -2.17 -7.83
N ILE A 33 9.96 -1.14 -7.15
CA ILE A 33 10.74 -1.30 -5.91
C ILE A 33 9.96 -1.97 -4.78
N TYR A 34 8.63 -1.79 -4.72
CA TYR A 34 7.78 -2.45 -3.72
C TYR A 34 7.58 -3.92 -4.09
N GLN A 35 7.28 -4.21 -5.35
CA GLN A 35 7.08 -5.58 -5.84
C GLN A 35 8.35 -6.42 -5.66
N GLN A 36 9.53 -5.85 -5.96
CA GLN A 36 10.82 -6.49 -5.72
C GLN A 36 11.08 -6.72 -4.22
N ALA A 37 10.78 -5.74 -3.35
CA ALA A 37 10.95 -5.88 -1.91
C ALA A 37 10.01 -6.95 -1.29
N LEU A 38 8.75 -6.99 -1.73
CA LEU A 38 7.78 -8.01 -1.30
C LEU A 38 8.23 -9.41 -1.73
N ALA A 39 8.60 -9.59 -3.00
CA ALA A 39 9.10 -10.87 -3.52
C ALA A 39 10.36 -11.35 -2.79
N ALA A 40 11.30 -10.45 -2.51
CA ALA A 40 12.49 -10.77 -1.71
C ALA A 40 12.13 -11.20 -0.28
N GLY A 41 11.20 -10.51 0.38
CA GLY A 41 10.71 -10.86 1.72
C GLY A 41 10.05 -12.25 1.77
N VAL A 42 9.18 -12.55 0.81
CA VAL A 42 8.54 -13.87 0.68
C VAL A 42 9.58 -14.97 0.41
N ALA A 43 10.57 -14.72 -0.45
CA ALA A 43 11.65 -15.66 -0.72
C ALA A 43 12.50 -15.96 0.52
N VAL A 44 12.84 -14.95 1.33
CA VAL A 44 13.58 -15.12 2.60
C VAL A 44 12.77 -15.96 3.60
N SER A 45 11.48 -15.68 3.77
CA SER A 45 10.58 -16.51 4.58
C SER A 45 10.53 -17.96 4.07
N GLY A 46 10.46 -18.14 2.74
CA GLY A 46 10.49 -19.45 2.10
C GLY A 46 11.78 -20.25 2.36
N ILE A 47 12.94 -19.60 2.45
CA ILE A 47 14.22 -20.26 2.79
C ILE A 47 14.18 -20.80 4.23
N ALA A 48 13.64 -20.03 5.18
CA ALA A 48 13.51 -20.45 6.57
C ALA A 48 12.68 -21.75 6.72
N LEU A 49 11.71 -21.94 5.83
CA LEU A 49 10.77 -23.07 5.78
C LEU A 49 11.28 -24.33 5.04
N LYS A 50 12.53 -24.37 4.57
CA LYS A 50 13.13 -25.56 3.91
C LYS A 50 13.76 -26.60 4.85
N LYS A 51 13.51 -26.49 6.16
CA LYS A 51 14.10 -27.38 7.19
C LYS A 51 13.22 -28.61 7.45
N GLU A 52 13.72 -29.56 8.24
CA GLU A 52 12.99 -30.75 8.71
C GLU A 52 11.57 -30.43 9.18
N LYS A 53 10.61 -31.33 8.94
CA LYS A 53 9.16 -31.09 9.09
C LYS A 53 8.78 -30.38 10.41
N LYS A 54 9.22 -30.92 11.55
CA LYS A 54 8.94 -30.35 12.89
C LYS A 54 9.55 -28.96 13.11
N LYS A 55 10.71 -28.69 12.52
CA LYS A 55 11.41 -27.39 12.58
C LYS A 55 10.76 -26.37 11.64
N LYS A 56 10.24 -26.82 10.49
CA LYS A 56 9.46 -26.03 9.54
C LYS A 56 8.14 -25.57 10.14
N GLU A 57 7.40 -26.45 10.79
CA GLU A 57 6.12 -26.14 11.46
C GLU A 57 6.30 -25.02 12.50
N ARG A 58 7.28 -25.15 13.40
CA ARG A 58 7.61 -24.11 14.40
C ARG A 58 8.04 -22.77 13.76
N ILE A 59 8.87 -22.79 12.72
CA ILE A 59 9.32 -21.55 12.05
C ILE A 59 8.14 -20.86 11.33
N LYS A 60 7.19 -21.64 10.79
CA LYS A 60 5.96 -21.11 10.19
C LYS A 60 5.10 -20.39 11.25
N GLU A 61 4.87 -21.05 12.39
CA GLU A 61 4.15 -20.47 13.53
C GLU A 61 4.83 -19.21 14.09
N GLU A 62 6.16 -19.20 14.24
CA GLU A 62 6.91 -18.01 14.67
C GLU A 62 6.77 -16.83 13.67
N ALA A 63 6.78 -17.09 12.36
CA ALA A 63 6.58 -16.08 11.34
C ALA A 63 5.14 -15.55 11.30
N GLU A 64 4.14 -16.44 11.41
CA GLU A 64 2.72 -16.10 11.50
C GLU A 64 2.43 -15.20 12.69
N ASN A 65 2.91 -15.59 13.88
CA ASN A 65 2.75 -14.81 15.10
C ASN A 65 3.39 -13.42 14.97
N LEU A 66 4.57 -13.31 14.37
CA LEU A 66 5.24 -12.02 14.16
C LEU A 66 4.44 -11.12 13.19
N ILE A 67 3.88 -11.67 12.11
CA ILE A 67 3.07 -10.91 11.15
C ILE A 67 1.77 -10.43 11.84
N ILE A 68 1.02 -11.33 12.49
CA ILE A 68 -0.25 -11.03 13.15
C ILE A 68 -0.06 -10.02 14.29
N HIS A 69 0.96 -10.20 15.13
CA HIS A 69 1.29 -9.29 16.23
C HIS A 69 1.49 -7.85 15.75
N ASN A 70 2.17 -7.66 14.61
CA ASN A 70 2.45 -6.32 14.08
C ASN A 70 1.28 -5.75 13.24
N MET A 71 0.43 -6.62 12.68
CA MET A 71 -0.79 -6.27 11.97
C MET A 71 -1.88 -5.72 12.90
N LEU A 72 -2.05 -6.32 14.08
CA LEU A 72 -3.12 -5.97 15.03
C LEU A 72 -3.12 -4.48 15.47
N PRO A 73 -1.99 -3.87 15.91
CA PRO A 73 -1.94 -2.43 16.22
C PRO A 73 -2.26 -1.53 15.03
N CYS A 74 -1.95 -1.96 13.81
CA CYS A 74 -2.26 -1.20 12.60
C CYS A 74 -3.77 -1.24 12.30
N ALA A 75 -4.40 -2.41 12.39
CA ALA A 75 -5.83 -2.59 12.15
C ALA A 75 -6.68 -1.89 13.23
N LEU A 76 -6.41 -2.20 14.50
CA LEU A 76 -7.18 -1.69 15.64
C LEU A 76 -6.90 -0.21 15.92
N GLY A 77 -5.71 0.31 15.59
CA GLY A 77 -5.36 1.71 15.77
C GLY A 77 -6.08 2.67 14.81
N LEU A 78 -6.57 2.19 13.65
CA LEU A 78 -7.18 3.04 12.63
C LEU A 78 -8.45 3.78 13.11
N PRO A 79 -9.47 3.12 13.71
CA PRO A 79 -10.61 3.82 14.31
C PRO A 79 -10.23 4.84 15.39
N HIS A 80 -9.28 4.49 16.26
CA HIS A 80 -8.82 5.35 17.34
C HIS A 80 -8.19 6.64 16.81
N LEU A 81 -7.27 6.53 15.85
CA LEU A 81 -6.63 7.70 15.22
C LEU A 81 -7.64 8.59 14.47
N ILE A 82 -8.69 8.01 13.88
CA ILE A 82 -9.77 8.79 13.22
C ILE A 82 -10.60 9.56 14.26
N ALA A 83 -10.96 8.91 15.37
CA ALA A 83 -11.71 9.55 16.45
C ALA A 83 -10.89 10.66 17.13
N GLU A 84 -9.60 10.41 17.37
CA GLU A 84 -8.65 11.37 17.92
C GLU A 84 -8.46 12.57 16.97
N ALA A 85 -8.21 12.33 15.68
CA ALA A 85 -8.12 13.38 14.66
C ALA A 85 -9.39 14.24 14.60
N HIS A 86 -10.56 13.60 14.70
CA HIS A 86 -11.85 14.28 14.75
C HIS A 86 -11.96 15.21 15.96
N SER A 87 -11.52 14.80 17.15
CA SER A 87 -11.49 15.67 18.33
C SER A 87 -10.56 16.89 18.14
N TYR A 88 -9.37 16.70 17.55
CA TYR A 88 -8.41 17.79 17.34
C TYR A 88 -8.74 18.74 16.18
N ARG A 89 -9.72 18.45 15.33
CA ARG A 89 -10.00 19.23 14.09
C ARG A 89 -10.44 20.69 14.31
N PHE A 90 -10.81 21.05 15.54
CA PHE A 90 -11.21 22.40 15.93
C PHE A 90 -10.09 23.16 16.68
N GLY A 91 -8.93 22.55 16.89
CA GLY A 91 -7.77 23.21 17.48
C GLY A 91 -7.14 24.23 16.53
N THR A 92 -6.22 25.04 17.06
CA THR A 92 -5.46 26.04 16.30
C THR A 92 -4.28 25.44 15.50
N GLY A 93 -3.97 24.15 15.71
CA GLY A 93 -2.84 23.44 15.11
C GLY A 93 -3.23 22.44 14.01
N THR A 94 -2.21 21.82 13.41
CA THR A 94 -2.35 20.83 12.34
C THR A 94 -2.35 19.38 12.81
N ASP A 95 -2.41 19.12 14.12
CA ASP A 95 -2.29 17.79 14.74
C ASP A 95 -3.34 16.80 14.20
N CYS A 96 -4.57 17.28 13.95
CA CYS A 96 -5.61 16.49 13.29
C CYS A 96 -5.18 15.97 11.90
N LEU A 97 -4.41 16.75 11.14
CA LEU A 97 -3.90 16.37 9.82
C LEU A 97 -2.78 15.31 9.94
N VAL A 98 -1.91 15.43 10.94
CA VAL A 98 -0.85 14.45 11.25
C VAL A 98 -1.44 13.10 11.67
N LEU A 99 -2.52 13.11 12.46
CA LEU A 99 -3.26 11.89 12.81
C LEU A 99 -3.92 11.25 11.58
N LEU A 100 -4.50 12.03 10.66
CA LEU A 100 -5.00 11.52 9.38
C LEU A 100 -3.87 10.98 8.47
N GLU A 101 -2.66 11.54 8.52
CA GLU A 101 -1.50 10.96 7.83
C GLU A 101 -1.11 9.60 8.43
N LYS A 102 -1.09 9.49 9.75
CA LYS A 102 -0.85 8.22 10.46
C LYS A 102 -1.90 7.15 10.11
N VAL A 103 -3.17 7.55 9.92
CA VAL A 103 -4.23 6.68 9.37
C VAL A 103 -3.88 6.20 7.95
N MET A 104 -3.45 7.09 7.06
CA MET A 104 -3.06 6.71 5.69
C MET A 104 -1.82 5.80 5.66
N VAL A 105 -0.84 6.03 6.53
CA VAL A 105 0.34 5.15 6.71
C VAL A 105 -0.08 3.77 7.21
N ASN A 106 -0.94 3.70 8.22
CA ASN A 106 -1.42 2.42 8.75
C ASN A 106 -2.26 1.65 7.73
N CYS A 107 -3.07 2.32 6.89
CA CYS A 107 -3.76 1.66 5.78
C CYS A 107 -2.78 1.02 4.78
N ASN A 108 -1.69 1.72 4.43
CA ASN A 108 -0.66 1.14 3.56
C ASN A 108 0.06 -0.04 4.23
N LYS A 109 0.43 0.08 5.52
CA LYS A 109 1.03 -1.04 6.28
C LYS A 109 0.11 -2.26 6.33
N MET A 110 -1.19 -2.05 6.53
CA MET A 110 -2.19 -3.12 6.50
C MET A 110 -2.21 -3.85 5.15
N VAL A 111 -2.16 -3.13 4.03
CA VAL A 111 -2.05 -3.77 2.71
C VAL A 111 -0.81 -4.67 2.62
N VAL A 112 0.37 -4.21 3.07
CA VAL A 112 1.59 -5.03 3.11
C VAL A 112 1.42 -6.28 3.99
N TYR A 113 0.85 -6.14 5.19
CA TYR A 113 0.61 -7.30 6.06
C TYR A 113 -0.39 -8.29 5.45
N ILE A 114 -1.42 -7.82 4.76
CA ILE A 114 -2.40 -8.69 4.08
C ILE A 114 -1.71 -9.51 2.98
N GLU A 115 -0.83 -8.90 2.18
CA GLU A 115 -0.03 -9.62 1.18
C GLU A 115 0.96 -10.62 1.82
N GLN A 116 1.61 -10.24 2.92
CA GLN A 116 2.46 -11.16 3.68
C GLN A 116 1.68 -12.35 4.24
N VAL A 117 0.48 -12.16 4.79
CA VAL A 117 -0.37 -13.26 5.29
C VAL A 117 -0.79 -14.19 4.14
N ARG A 118 -1.18 -13.62 2.99
CA ARG A 118 -1.53 -14.35 1.76
C ARG A 118 -0.37 -15.23 1.29
N ASP A 119 0.82 -14.65 1.17
CA ASP A 119 1.96 -15.27 0.49
C ASP A 119 2.84 -16.15 1.40
N ILE A 120 2.75 -16.00 2.73
CA ILE A 120 3.61 -16.71 3.71
C ILE A 120 2.80 -17.69 4.58
N CYS A 121 1.65 -17.27 5.12
CA CYS A 121 0.97 -18.00 6.20
C CYS A 121 0.12 -19.20 5.71
N GLN A 122 -0.19 -19.28 4.41
CA GLN A 122 -0.96 -20.41 3.83
C GLN A 122 -2.27 -20.69 4.61
N THR A 123 -3.03 -19.63 4.91
CA THR A 123 -4.17 -19.65 5.85
C THR A 123 -5.37 -20.51 5.41
N GLY A 124 -5.36 -21.06 4.20
CA GLY A 124 -6.52 -21.74 3.60
C GLY A 124 -7.62 -20.79 3.11
N LEU A 125 -7.40 -19.47 3.16
CA LEU A 125 -8.33 -18.48 2.63
C LEU A 125 -8.07 -18.21 1.14
N GLU A 126 -9.14 -17.95 0.40
CA GLU A 126 -9.09 -17.63 -1.02
C GLU A 126 -8.42 -16.27 -1.30
N HIS A 127 -7.77 -16.14 -2.46
CA HIS A 127 -7.12 -14.89 -2.89
C HIS A 127 -8.10 -13.69 -2.91
N GLU A 128 -9.36 -13.92 -3.28
CA GLU A 128 -10.40 -12.89 -3.32
C GLU A 128 -10.65 -12.21 -1.96
N PHE A 129 -10.56 -12.96 -0.86
CA PHE A 129 -10.70 -12.41 0.50
C PHE A 129 -9.61 -11.36 0.80
N PHE A 130 -8.36 -11.67 0.45
CA PHE A 130 -7.25 -10.74 0.61
C PHE A 130 -7.41 -9.50 -0.27
N ASP A 131 -7.81 -9.68 -1.52
CA ASP A 131 -8.08 -8.59 -2.46
C ASP A 131 -9.21 -7.66 -1.97
N GLU A 132 -10.28 -8.22 -1.39
CA GLU A 132 -11.32 -7.43 -0.73
C GLU A 132 -10.80 -6.60 0.44
N LEU A 133 -9.98 -7.18 1.31
CA LEU A 133 -9.38 -6.45 2.43
C LEU A 133 -8.47 -5.32 1.94
N ILE A 134 -7.64 -5.58 0.92
CA ILE A 134 -6.79 -4.56 0.28
C ILE A 134 -7.66 -3.44 -0.30
N LYS A 135 -8.73 -3.76 -1.04
CA LYS A 135 -9.69 -2.78 -1.56
C LYS A 135 -10.31 -1.93 -0.43
N LYS A 136 -10.67 -2.53 0.71
CA LYS A 136 -11.21 -1.84 1.89
C LYS A 136 -10.19 -0.85 2.49
N TYR A 137 -8.93 -1.24 2.72
CA TYR A 137 -7.90 -0.32 3.24
C TYR A 137 -7.51 0.80 2.27
N LEU A 138 -7.42 0.51 0.97
CA LEU A 138 -7.18 1.54 -0.05
C LEU A 138 -8.36 2.52 -0.18
N TYR A 139 -9.60 2.05 0.01
CA TYR A 139 -10.78 2.90 0.08
C TYR A 139 -10.74 3.84 1.30
N ILE A 140 -10.45 3.32 2.50
CA ILE A 140 -10.30 4.10 3.73
C ILE A 140 -9.24 5.19 3.53
N ARG A 141 -8.01 4.81 3.10
CA ARG A 141 -6.93 5.75 2.81
C ARG A 141 -7.35 6.90 1.89
N ARG A 142 -8.07 6.61 0.81
CA ARG A 142 -8.55 7.62 -0.14
C ARG A 142 -9.59 8.55 0.49
N LYS A 143 -10.49 8.04 1.34
CA LYS A 143 -11.45 8.88 2.08
C LYS A 143 -10.75 9.75 3.12
N THR A 144 -9.76 9.21 3.84
CA THR A 144 -8.90 9.94 4.78
C THR A 144 -8.14 11.09 4.08
N LEU A 145 -7.54 10.85 2.91
CA LEU A 145 -6.88 11.92 2.13
C LEU A 145 -7.84 13.04 1.74
N ASN A 146 -9.06 12.70 1.32
CA ASN A 146 -10.06 13.70 0.97
C ASN A 146 -10.53 14.49 2.21
N LEU A 147 -10.70 13.83 3.35
CA LEU A 147 -11.01 14.48 4.63
C LEU A 147 -9.90 15.45 5.05
N GLN A 148 -8.64 15.01 4.99
CA GLN A 148 -7.46 15.83 5.31
C GLN A 148 -7.41 17.09 4.42
N ARG A 149 -7.64 16.94 3.10
CA ARG A 149 -7.70 18.06 2.15
C ARG A 149 -8.82 19.05 2.46
N VAL A 150 -9.97 18.58 2.96
CA VAL A 150 -11.07 19.44 3.37
C VAL A 150 -10.73 20.19 4.65
N TRP A 151 -10.26 19.50 5.70
CA TRP A 151 -9.88 20.14 6.97
C TRP A 151 -8.72 21.13 6.80
N LYS A 152 -7.70 20.78 6.00
CA LYS A 152 -6.59 21.66 5.67
C LYS A 152 -7.06 23.01 5.10
N LYS A 153 -8.04 23.01 4.19
CA LYS A 153 -8.63 24.26 3.64
C LYS A 153 -9.32 25.11 4.70
N TYR A 154 -10.02 24.50 5.65
CA TYR A 154 -10.65 25.24 6.76
C TYR A 154 -9.61 25.86 7.71
N ILE A 155 -8.48 25.17 7.93
CA ILE A 155 -7.37 25.67 8.75
C ILE A 155 -6.63 26.82 8.04
N GLU A 156 -6.34 26.67 6.74
CA GLU A 156 -5.63 27.68 5.94
C GLU A 156 -6.51 28.92 5.64
N HIS A 157 -7.83 28.76 5.56
CA HIS A 157 -8.78 29.84 5.23
C HIS A 157 -10.01 29.84 6.17
N PRO A 158 -9.87 30.25 7.45
CA PRO A 158 -10.95 30.16 8.44
C PRO A 158 -12.18 31.04 8.15
N ASN A 159 -12.02 32.06 7.31
CA ASN A 159 -13.02 33.08 7.00
C ASN A 159 -13.58 32.99 5.57
N ALA A 160 -13.17 31.99 4.78
CA ALA A 160 -13.80 31.74 3.49
C ALA A 160 -15.16 31.05 3.71
N ASP A 161 -16.19 31.52 3.02
CA ASP A 161 -17.56 30.95 3.05
C ASP A 161 -17.62 29.58 2.35
N PHE A 162 -16.92 28.60 2.90
CA PHE A 162 -17.12 27.19 2.57
C PHE A 162 -18.45 26.74 3.16
N ALA A 163 -19.47 26.61 2.29
CA ALA A 163 -20.76 26.06 2.66
C ALA A 163 -20.58 24.73 3.43
N PRO A 164 -21.10 24.58 4.67
CA PRO A 164 -20.71 23.46 5.52
C PRO A 164 -21.31 22.13 5.01
N ALA A 165 -20.45 21.23 4.51
CA ALA A 165 -20.83 19.84 4.23
C ALA A 165 -21.09 19.01 5.50
N PHE A 166 -20.71 19.53 6.66
CA PHE A 166 -21.12 19.11 7.99
C PHE A 166 -21.58 20.36 8.73
N GLY A 167 -22.72 20.30 9.41
CA GLY A 167 -23.51 21.48 9.82
C GLY A 167 -22.74 22.62 10.50
N LYS A 168 -23.31 23.83 10.38
CA LYS A 168 -22.84 25.11 10.94
C LYS A 168 -22.01 24.95 12.22
N ARG A 169 -20.86 25.64 12.28
CA ARG A 169 -20.05 25.78 13.52
C ARG A 169 -21.00 26.07 14.71
N PRO A 170 -21.11 25.17 15.70
CA PRO A 170 -21.81 25.45 16.92
C PRO A 170 -20.86 26.22 17.84
N PHE A 171 -20.95 27.55 17.72
CA PHE A 171 -20.20 28.56 18.50
C PHE A 171 -18.72 28.73 18.10
#